data_AF-A0A9P5GD31-F1
#
_entry.id   AF-A0A9P5GD31-F1
#
_cell.length_a   1.000
_cell.length_b   1.000
_cell.length_c   1.000
_cell.angle_alpha   90.00
_cell.angle_beta   90.00
_cell.angle_gamma   90.00
#
_symmetry.space_group_name_H-M   'P 1'
#
loop_
_entity.id
_entity.type
_entity.pdbx_description
1 polymer ?
#
loop_
_entity_poly.entity_id
_entity_poly.type
_entity_poly.pdbx_seq_one_letter_code
_entity_poly.pdbx_strand_id
1 'polypeptide(L)'
;MPNKDGHNDWPHLIRGFYDNRLDGRFQCENNLAGHVDIKRLKNGRSGGAFWSVYIDCPESDDFTDDAIHFEALRDTIQQIDIVHRLLELYSDDMGLVENSSDIMRLFKADKFASLIGVEGLHQIANSASVLRMYYKLGVRYVTLAHNKNNIYADSADYRLITYE
;
A
#
# COMPACT_ATOMS: atom_id res chain seq x y z
N MET A 1 18.93 -15.39 -4.82
CA MET A 1 18.13 -14.19 -5.14
C MET A 1 17.76 -13.51 -3.83
N PRO A 2 17.71 -12.18 -3.77
CA PRO A 2 17.19 -11.47 -2.61
C PRO A 2 15.77 -11.94 -2.22
N ASN A 3 15.42 -11.88 -0.93
CA ASN A 3 14.08 -12.24 -0.45
C ASN A 3 13.03 -11.26 -1.00
N LYS A 4 11.78 -11.72 -1.20
CA LYS A 4 10.66 -10.91 -1.70
C LYS A 4 9.51 -11.02 -0.73
N ASP A 5 9.05 -9.89 -0.21
CA ASP A 5 7.90 -9.83 0.70
C ASP A 5 6.61 -9.65 -0.10
N GLY A 6 5.59 -10.44 0.25
CA GLY A 6 4.28 -10.44 -0.39
C GLY A 6 3.36 -9.30 0.07
N HIS A 7 3.63 -8.69 1.23
CA HIS A 7 2.76 -7.66 1.82
C HIS A 7 3.46 -6.92 2.96
N ASN A 8 3.48 -5.59 2.92
CA ASN A 8 4.08 -4.79 3.97
C ASN A 8 3.40 -3.43 4.16
N ASP A 9 3.00 -3.12 5.39
CA ASP A 9 2.20 -1.93 5.75
C ASP A 9 3.04 -0.69 6.08
N TRP A 10 4.27 -0.59 5.57
CA TRP A 10 5.13 0.59 5.83
C TRP A 10 4.44 1.93 5.50
N PRO A 11 3.71 2.10 4.37
CA PRO A 11 2.97 3.34 4.10
C PRO A 11 1.92 3.68 5.16
N HIS A 12 1.20 2.67 5.68
CA HIS A 12 0.24 2.86 6.76
C HIS A 12 0.93 3.32 8.06
N LEU A 13 2.09 2.75 8.40
CA LEU A 13 2.87 3.21 9.55
C LEU A 13 3.41 4.63 9.36
N ILE A 14 3.77 5.02 8.13
CA ILE A 14 4.17 6.39 7.81
C ILE A 14 3.00 7.36 8.03
N ARG A 15 1.80 6.98 7.64
CA ARG A 15 0.59 7.77 7.93
C ARG A 15 0.36 7.92 9.43
N GLY A 16 0.36 6.81 10.17
CA GLY A 16 0.03 6.81 11.60
C GLY A 16 1.09 7.48 12.49
N PHE A 17 2.38 7.26 12.24
CA PHE A 17 3.45 7.76 13.10
C PHE A 17 4.08 9.08 12.63
N TYR A 18 3.87 9.47 11.36
CA TYR A 18 4.57 10.60 10.75
C TYR A 18 3.65 11.58 9.99
N ASP A 19 2.33 11.42 10.06
CA ASP A 19 1.34 12.26 9.38
C ASP A 19 1.62 12.42 7.86
N ASN A 20 2.06 11.35 7.19
CA ASN A 20 2.47 11.37 5.78
C ASN A 20 3.66 12.30 5.45
N ARG A 21 4.42 12.74 6.47
CA ARG A 21 5.57 13.66 6.28
C ARG A 21 6.86 12.87 6.14
N LEU A 22 7.47 12.97 4.96
CA LEU A 22 8.82 12.49 4.69
C LEU A 22 9.82 13.64 4.90
N ASP A 23 10.20 13.87 6.15
CA ASP A 23 11.15 14.94 6.53
C ASP A 23 12.51 14.37 6.96
N GLY A 24 13.33 15.16 7.66
CA GLY A 24 14.68 14.76 8.10
C GLY A 24 14.73 13.46 8.92
N ARG A 25 13.60 12.97 9.44
CA ARG A 25 13.52 11.64 10.09
C ARG A 25 13.83 10.49 9.12
N PHE A 26 13.55 10.66 7.83
CA PHE A 26 13.72 9.66 6.78
C PHE A 26 15.14 9.59 6.18
N GLN A 27 16.15 10.12 6.86
CA GLN A 27 17.55 9.90 6.48
C GLN A 27 17.94 8.42 6.62
N CYS A 28 18.87 7.95 5.79
CA CYS A 28 19.19 6.53 5.63
C CYS A 28 19.78 5.84 6.87
N GLU A 29 20.22 6.62 7.84
CA GLU A 29 20.94 6.19 9.03
C GLU A 29 20.01 6.07 10.24
N ASN A 30 18.82 6.67 10.13
CA ASN A 30 17.83 6.72 11.17
C ASN A 30 17.03 5.42 11.22
N ASN A 31 16.55 5.09 12.43
CA ASN A 31 15.58 4.02 12.62
C ASN A 31 14.19 4.65 12.67
N LEU A 32 13.24 4.08 11.92
CA LEU A 32 11.83 4.49 11.98
C LEU A 32 11.02 3.57 12.90
N ALA A 33 9.82 4.01 13.25
CA ALA A 33 8.84 3.25 13.99
C ALA A 33 8.41 2.00 13.20
N GLY A 34 8.10 0.93 13.92
CA GLY A 34 7.73 -0.35 13.33
C GLY A 34 8.93 -1.15 12.83
N HIS A 35 8.70 -1.96 11.78
CA HIS A 35 9.64 -2.98 11.33
C HIS A 35 10.50 -2.55 10.14
N VAL A 36 10.08 -1.54 9.39
CA VAL A 36 10.69 -1.17 8.11
C VAL A 36 11.25 0.25 8.15
N ASP A 37 12.48 0.37 7.70
CA ASP A 37 13.15 1.62 7.33
C ASP A 37 14.22 1.28 6.28
N ILE A 38 14.67 2.28 5.50
CA ILE A 38 15.61 2.05 4.40
C ILE A 38 16.92 1.40 4.89
N LYS A 39 17.37 1.74 6.10
CA LYS A 39 18.55 1.15 6.74
C LYS A 39 18.39 -0.36 6.92
N ARG A 40 17.26 -0.82 7.46
CA ARG A 40 16.95 -2.24 7.64
C ARG A 40 16.74 -2.95 6.32
N LEU A 41 16.14 -2.31 5.31
CA LEU A 41 16.00 -2.90 3.98
C LEU A 41 17.38 -3.21 3.36
N LYS A 42 18.32 -2.25 3.43
CA LYS A 42 19.70 -2.41 2.95
C LYS A 42 20.46 -3.46 3.74
N ASN A 43 20.44 -3.40 5.07
CA ASN A 43 21.15 -4.33 5.93
C ASN A 43 20.60 -5.77 5.84
N GLY A 44 19.28 -5.91 5.71
CA GLY A 44 18.59 -7.19 5.62
C GLY A 44 18.68 -7.84 4.23
N ARG A 45 19.25 -7.15 3.23
CA ARG A 45 19.33 -7.61 1.83
C ARG A 45 17.96 -8.05 1.28
N SER A 46 16.91 -7.34 1.68
CA SER A 46 15.58 -7.55 1.11
C SER A 46 15.56 -7.06 -0.33
N GLY A 47 14.97 -7.86 -1.22
CA GLY A 47 14.97 -7.58 -2.66
C GLY A 47 13.82 -6.70 -3.11
N GLY A 48 12.67 -6.87 -2.48
CA GLY A 48 11.48 -6.16 -2.90
C GLY A 48 10.29 -6.50 -2.01
N ALA A 49 9.29 -5.64 -2.06
CA ALA A 49 8.05 -5.82 -1.33
C ALA A 49 6.87 -5.21 -2.10
N PHE A 50 5.72 -5.79 -1.81
CA PHE A 50 4.44 -5.17 -2.06
C PHE A 50 4.08 -4.24 -0.89
N TRP A 51 4.12 -2.94 -1.15
CA TRP A 51 3.70 -1.91 -0.21
C TRP A 51 2.17 -1.82 -0.19
N SER A 52 1.58 -2.20 0.95
CA SER A 52 0.14 -2.07 1.16
C SER A 52 -0.23 -0.59 1.33
N VAL A 53 -1.06 -0.08 0.44
CA VAL A 53 -1.75 1.20 0.59
C VAL A 53 -3.08 0.95 1.28
N TYR A 54 -3.00 0.45 2.51
CA TYR A 54 -4.15 0.11 3.34
C TYR A 54 -4.86 1.34 3.91
N ILE A 55 -6.19 1.30 3.89
CA ILE A 55 -7.11 2.23 4.57
C ILE A 55 -8.20 1.43 5.28
N ASP A 56 -8.58 1.88 6.47
CA ASP A 56 -9.65 1.28 7.26
C ASP A 56 -10.98 1.20 6.49
N CYS A 57 -11.76 0.16 6.78
CA CYS A 57 -13.08 0.00 6.19
C CYS A 57 -14.01 1.12 6.68
N PRO A 58 -14.99 1.57 5.88
CA PRO A 58 -16.01 2.51 6.34
C PRO A 58 -16.74 1.99 7.59
N GLU A 59 -17.13 2.90 8.47
CA GLU A 59 -17.89 2.55 9.69
C GLU A 59 -19.27 1.96 9.34
N SER A 60 -19.94 2.55 8.35
CA SER A 60 -21.22 2.08 7.83
C SER A 60 -21.04 0.93 6.86
N ASP A 61 -21.95 -0.04 6.91
CA ASP A 61 -22.07 -1.13 5.95
C ASP A 61 -23.16 -0.84 4.89
N ASP A 62 -23.55 0.43 4.74
CA ASP A 62 -24.46 0.89 3.69
C ASP A 62 -23.76 0.95 2.33
N PHE A 63 -23.87 -0.15 1.61
CA PHE A 63 -23.33 -0.30 0.27
C PHE A 63 -24.02 0.52 -0.83
N THR A 64 -25.08 1.26 -0.51
CA THR A 64 -25.85 2.04 -1.50
C THR A 64 -25.49 3.51 -1.52
N ASP A 65 -24.80 4.01 -0.48
CA ASP A 65 -24.33 5.39 -0.40
C ASP A 65 -22.84 5.49 -0.73
N ASP A 66 -22.51 5.91 -1.95
CA ASP A 66 -21.10 6.07 -2.37
C ASP A 66 -20.32 7.07 -1.50
N ALA A 67 -20.99 8.00 -0.82
CA ALA A 67 -20.33 9.02 -0.01
C ALA A 67 -19.50 8.44 1.14
N ILE A 68 -19.89 7.27 1.66
CA ILE A 68 -19.16 6.61 2.75
C ILE A 68 -17.76 6.14 2.32
N HIS A 69 -17.52 6.03 1.01
CA HIS A 69 -16.25 5.56 0.45
C HIS A 69 -15.32 6.70 -0.02
N PHE A 70 -15.78 7.96 -0.02
CA PHE A 70 -14.98 9.08 -0.55
C PHE A 70 -13.74 9.38 0.29
N GLU A 71 -13.82 9.21 1.62
CA GLU A 71 -12.64 9.33 2.48
C GLU A 71 -11.63 8.22 2.20
N ALA A 72 -12.10 6.98 2.05
CA ALA A 72 -11.24 5.85 1.70
C ALA A 72 -10.54 6.07 0.36
N LEU A 73 -11.27 6.55 -0.67
CA LEU A 73 -10.69 6.93 -1.96
C LEU A 73 -9.60 8.01 -1.82
N ARG A 74 -9.90 9.12 -1.14
CA ARG A 74 -8.94 10.21 -0.90
C ARG A 74 -7.67 9.67 -0.23
N ASP A 75 -7.85 8.89 0.83
CA ASP A 75 -6.74 8.42 1.64
C ASP A 75 -5.91 7.33 0.93
N THR A 76 -6.54 6.50 0.09
CA THR A 76 -5.82 5.54 -0.76
C THR A 76 -4.91 6.27 -1.74
N ILE A 77 -5.40 7.35 -2.37
CA ILE A 77 -4.58 8.18 -3.26
C ILE A 77 -3.40 8.80 -2.50
N GLN A 78 -3.61 9.28 -1.27
CA GLN A 78 -2.53 9.78 -0.42
C GLN A 78 -1.50 8.70 -0.08
N GLN A 79 -1.94 7.46 0.17
CA GLN A 79 -1.03 6.34 0.43
C GLN A 79 -0.21 5.96 -0.81
N ILE A 80 -0.84 5.95 -1.99
CA ILE A 80 -0.13 5.76 -3.26
C ILE A 80 0.92 6.87 -3.45
N ASP A 81 0.57 8.13 -3.18
CA ASP A 81 1.49 9.27 -3.23
C ASP A 81 2.68 9.11 -2.27
N ILE A 82 2.46 8.62 -1.05
CA ILE A 82 3.56 8.34 -0.09
C ILE A 82 4.55 7.35 -0.69
N VAL A 83 4.08 6.29 -1.34
CA VAL A 83 4.98 5.31 -1.98
C VAL A 83 5.79 5.98 -3.09
N HIS A 84 5.17 6.78 -3.96
CA HIS A 84 5.91 7.52 -5.00
C HIS A 84 6.95 8.48 -4.41
N ARG A 85 6.59 9.23 -3.37
CA ARG A 85 7.52 10.16 -2.70
C ARG A 85 8.67 9.44 -1.99
N LEU A 86 8.44 8.24 -1.44
CA LEU A 86 9.52 7.40 -0.93
C LEU A 86 10.48 6.97 -2.05
N LEU A 87 9.94 6.62 -3.21
CA LEU A 87 10.74 6.23 -4.38
C LEU A 87 11.55 7.40 -4.94
N GLU A 88 11.02 8.63 -4.86
CA GLU A 88 11.78 9.84 -5.19
C GLU A 88 12.88 10.10 -4.16
N LEU A 89 12.55 10.03 -2.86
CA LEU A 89 13.48 10.27 -1.76
C LEU A 89 14.63 9.26 -1.75
N TYR A 90 14.35 8.00 -2.03
CA TYR A 90 15.31 6.89 -2.05
C TYR A 90 15.57 6.40 -3.47
N SER A 91 15.60 7.30 -4.45
CA SER A 91 15.71 6.95 -5.87
C SER A 91 17.00 6.20 -6.21
N ASP A 92 18.07 6.33 -5.43
CA ASP A 92 19.30 5.55 -5.57
C ASP A 92 19.17 4.12 -5.05
N ASP A 93 18.28 3.88 -4.09
CA ASP A 93 18.14 2.60 -3.37
C ASP A 93 16.91 1.80 -3.78
N MET A 94 15.86 2.44 -4.32
CA MET A 94 14.57 1.84 -4.59
C MET A 94 14.10 2.16 -6.02
N GLY A 95 13.18 1.36 -6.54
CA GLY A 95 12.50 1.67 -7.80
C GLY A 95 11.13 1.03 -7.91
N LEU A 96 10.24 1.67 -8.68
CA LEU A 96 8.91 1.17 -8.97
C LEU A 96 8.98 -0.03 -9.94
N VAL A 97 8.15 -1.02 -9.69
CA VAL A 97 7.91 -2.16 -10.57
C VAL A 97 6.54 -2.04 -11.20
N GLU A 98 6.50 -1.92 -12.52
CA GLU A 98 5.27 -1.87 -13.29
C GLU A 98 5.00 -3.17 -14.04
N ASN A 99 6.02 -4.00 -14.22
CA ASN A 99 5.90 -5.31 -14.83
C ASN A 99 7.01 -6.23 -14.30
N SER A 100 6.91 -7.53 -14.57
CA SER A 100 7.88 -8.52 -14.07
C SER A 100 9.31 -8.28 -14.54
N SER A 101 9.51 -7.63 -15.69
CA SER A 101 10.86 -7.34 -16.22
C SER A 101 11.57 -6.23 -15.42
N ASP A 102 10.82 -5.31 -14.79
CA ASP A 102 11.37 -4.28 -13.92
C ASP A 102 12.07 -4.87 -12.70
N ILE A 103 11.54 -5.97 -12.14
CA ILE A 103 12.15 -6.64 -10.99
C ILE A 103 13.58 -7.05 -11.32
N MET A 104 13.78 -7.68 -12.48
CA MET A 104 15.11 -8.12 -12.91
C MET A 104 16.03 -6.93 -13.22
N ARG A 105 15.49 -5.83 -13.76
CA ARG A 105 16.23 -4.59 -14.01
C ARG A 105 16.71 -3.96 -12.71
N LEU A 106 15.84 -3.84 -11.72
CA LEU A 106 16.15 -3.24 -10.42
C LEU A 106 17.16 -4.07 -9.63
N PHE A 107 17.02 -5.40 -9.64
CA PHE A 107 18.00 -6.28 -8.98
C PHE A 107 19.40 -6.16 -9.58
N LYS A 108 19.51 -6.00 -10.91
CA LYS A 108 20.80 -5.76 -11.58
C LYS A 108 21.40 -4.39 -11.22
N ALA A 109 20.56 -3.43 -10.87
CA ALA A 109 20.96 -2.11 -10.43
C ALA A 109 21.16 -2.01 -8.91
N ASP A 110 21.12 -3.14 -8.17
CA ASP A 110 21.19 -3.21 -6.71
C ASP A 110 20.12 -2.37 -5.99
N LYS A 111 18.94 -2.24 -6.63
CA LYS A 111 17.80 -1.49 -6.10
C LYS A 111 16.71 -2.40 -5.56
N PHE A 112 16.07 -1.95 -4.49
CA PHE A 112 14.89 -2.56 -3.93
C PHE A 112 13.68 -2.41 -4.86
N ALA A 113 13.07 -3.53 -5.22
CA ALA A 113 11.92 -3.60 -6.11
C ALA A 113 10.61 -3.30 -5.35
N SER A 114 10.04 -2.13 -5.57
CA SER A 114 8.82 -1.67 -4.90
C SER A 114 7.60 -1.89 -5.78
N LEU A 115 6.60 -2.58 -5.24
CA LEU A 115 5.30 -2.80 -5.88
C LEU A 115 4.22 -2.17 -5.01
N ILE A 116 3.12 -1.70 -5.61
CA ILE A 116 2.01 -1.06 -4.89
C ILE A 116 0.78 -1.97 -4.89
N GLY A 117 0.15 -2.08 -3.71
CA GLY A 117 -0.99 -2.94 -3.46
C GLY A 117 -2.14 -2.27 -2.74
N VAL A 118 -3.35 -2.36 -3.27
CA VAL A 118 -4.55 -1.87 -2.57
C VAL A 118 -5.17 -2.99 -1.74
N GLU A 119 -5.29 -2.78 -0.44
CA GLU A 119 -5.84 -3.79 0.48
C GLU A 119 -7.35 -3.59 0.72
N GLY A 120 -8.17 -4.12 -0.19
CA GLY A 120 -9.63 -4.12 -0.09
C GLY A 120 -10.32 -3.22 -1.13
N LEU A 121 -11.37 -3.73 -1.76
CA LEU A 121 -12.13 -2.99 -2.79
C LEU A 121 -13.05 -1.89 -2.24
N HIS A 122 -13.23 -1.75 -0.92
CA HIS A 122 -13.89 -0.58 -0.34
C HIS A 122 -13.17 0.74 -0.68
N GLN A 123 -11.89 0.65 -1.05
CA GLN A 123 -11.02 1.77 -1.42
C GLN A 123 -11.24 2.30 -2.85
N ILE A 124 -12.09 1.66 -3.66
CA ILE A 124 -12.36 2.09 -5.05
C ILE A 124 -13.64 2.92 -5.20
N ALA A 125 -14.28 3.31 -4.09
CA ALA A 125 -15.54 4.08 -4.08
C ALA A 125 -16.57 3.55 -5.09
N ASN A 126 -16.80 2.24 -5.03
CA ASN A 126 -17.73 1.50 -5.89
C ASN A 126 -17.55 1.76 -7.40
N SER A 127 -16.33 2.12 -7.84
CA SER A 127 -16.07 2.52 -9.21
C SER A 127 -14.88 1.79 -9.82
N ALA A 128 -15.15 0.95 -10.83
CA ALA A 128 -14.11 0.32 -11.63
C ALA A 128 -13.22 1.33 -12.39
N SER A 129 -13.70 2.58 -12.57
CA SER A 129 -12.86 3.67 -13.10
C SER A 129 -11.72 4.02 -12.16
N VAL A 130 -11.99 4.05 -10.85
CA VAL A 130 -10.95 4.27 -9.83
C VAL A 130 -9.92 3.15 -9.86
N LEU A 131 -10.35 1.89 -9.96
CA LEU A 131 -9.43 0.75 -10.11
C LEU A 131 -8.50 0.90 -11.33
N ARG A 132 -9.05 1.30 -12.49
CA ARG A 132 -8.24 1.60 -13.68
C ARG A 132 -7.26 2.75 -13.43
N MET A 133 -7.65 3.76 -12.65
CA MET A 133 -6.76 4.86 -12.33
C MET A 133 -5.65 4.46 -11.38
N TYR A 134 -5.93 3.66 -10.35
CA TYR A 134 -4.91 3.07 -9.48
C TYR A 134 -3.89 2.26 -10.26
N TYR A 135 -4.32 1.47 -11.26
CA TYR A 135 -3.39 0.77 -12.14
C TYR A 135 -2.45 1.74 -12.89
N LYS A 136 -2.97 2.86 -13.42
CA LYS A 136 -2.14 3.91 -14.04
C LYS A 136 -1.19 4.59 -13.06
N LEU A 137 -1.52 4.61 -11.77
CA LEU A 137 -0.66 5.12 -10.70
C LEU A 137 0.34 4.07 -10.17
N GLY A 138 0.45 2.90 -10.81
CA GLY A 138 1.46 1.89 -10.46
C GLY A 138 0.97 0.75 -9.58
N VAL A 139 -0.32 0.69 -9.21
CA VAL A 139 -0.89 -0.45 -8.46
C VAL A 139 -0.84 -1.72 -9.30
N ARG A 140 -0.41 -2.84 -8.70
CA ARG A 140 -0.27 -4.14 -9.39
C ARG A 140 -0.96 -5.32 -8.71
N TYR A 141 -1.48 -5.15 -7.49
CA TYR A 141 -2.49 -6.05 -6.94
C TYR A 141 -3.55 -5.29 -6.17
N VAL A 142 -4.70 -5.93 -6.01
CA VAL A 142 -5.77 -5.49 -5.12
C VAL A 142 -6.30 -6.73 -4.38
N THR A 143 -6.45 -6.67 -3.06
CA THR A 143 -7.21 -7.70 -2.32
C THR A 143 -8.70 -7.39 -2.41
N LEU A 144 -9.53 -8.42 -2.51
CA LEU A 144 -10.98 -8.25 -2.78
C LEU A 144 -11.72 -7.65 -1.59
N ALA A 145 -11.46 -8.17 -0.38
CA ALA A 145 -11.97 -7.67 0.88
C ALA A 145 -10.84 -7.61 1.91
N HIS A 146 -11.03 -6.77 2.92
CA HIS A 146 -10.22 -6.77 4.15
C HIS A 146 -11.10 -7.31 5.29
N ASN A 147 -11.20 -6.63 6.43
CA ASN A 147 -11.95 -7.10 7.58
C ASN A 147 -13.48 -6.97 7.44
N LYS A 148 -13.98 -6.15 6.51
CA LYS A 148 -15.42 -6.00 6.24
C LYS A 148 -15.81 -6.44 4.84
N ASN A 149 -17.07 -6.81 4.69
CA ASN A 149 -17.70 -7.03 3.39
C ASN A 149 -17.69 -5.72 2.58
N ASN A 150 -17.71 -5.86 1.26
CA ASN A 150 -18.00 -4.77 0.34
C ASN A 150 -18.87 -5.30 -0.81
N ILE A 151 -19.28 -4.42 -1.72
CA ILE A 151 -20.21 -4.79 -2.81
C ILE A 151 -19.68 -5.85 -3.78
N TYR A 152 -18.39 -6.17 -3.70
CA TYR A 152 -17.71 -7.09 -4.60
C TYR A 152 -17.35 -8.43 -3.94
N ALA A 153 -17.18 -8.46 -2.61
CA ALA A 153 -16.72 -9.65 -1.90
C ALA A 153 -17.06 -9.62 -0.41
N ASP A 154 -17.32 -10.80 0.14
CA ASP A 154 -17.42 -11.04 1.57
C ASP A 154 -16.03 -11.20 2.21
N SER A 155 -15.89 -10.70 3.43
CA SER A 155 -14.73 -10.85 4.30
C SER A 155 -14.83 -12.15 5.11
N ALA A 156 -13.68 -12.75 5.41
CA ALA A 156 -13.61 -13.90 6.31
C ALA A 156 -13.88 -13.55 7.79
N ASP A 157 -13.64 -12.30 8.19
CA ASP A 157 -13.75 -11.84 9.58
C ASP A 157 -15.06 -11.10 9.87
N TYR A 158 -15.86 -10.83 8.84
CA TYR A 158 -17.12 -10.12 9.02
C TYR A 158 -18.19 -11.05 9.59
N ARG A 159 -18.44 -10.94 10.90
CA ARG A 159 -19.55 -11.61 11.56
C ARG A 159 -20.78 -10.71 11.49
N LEU A 160 -21.83 -11.20 10.84
CA LEU A 160 -23.17 -10.67 11.08
C LEU A 160 -23.45 -10.82 12.57
N ILE A 161 -23.77 -9.72 13.26
CA ILE A 161 -24.39 -9.81 14.58
C ILE A 161 -25.77 -10.42 14.33
N THR A 162 -25.86 -11.75 14.42
CA THR A 162 -27.14 -12.45 14.50
C THR A 162 -27.68 -12.16 15.89
N TYR A 163 -28.63 -11.25 15.98
CA TYR A 163 -29.52 -11.19 17.15
C TYR A 163 -30.43 -12.43 17.06
N GLU A 164 -30.06 -13.49 17.80
CA GLU A 164 -31.02 -14.50 18.25
C GLU A 164 -31.79 -13.98 19.48
#